data_AF-A0A329RVH8-F1
#
_entry.id   AF-A0A329RVH8-F1
#
_cell.length_a   1.000
_cell.length_b   1.000
_cell.length_c   1.000
_cell.angle_alpha   90.00
_cell.angle_beta   90.00
_cell.angle_gamma   90.00
#
_symmetry.space_group_name_H-M   'P 1'
#
loop_
_entity.id
_entity.type
_entity.pdbx_description
1 polymer ?
#
loop_
_entity_poly.entity_id
_entity_poly.type
_entity_poly.pdbx_seq_one_letter_code
_entity_poly.pdbx_strand_id
1 'polypeptide(L)'
;MSSGEDWAYMDTLRPPVYICLRRKIDLVDGGYEPMQLDGRVDKEEWGHVPWSEPFVDIEGPERKPKDFPLTRFKMMYDDDTLYVGAELVEPKIWGTLTQKNSTMYHENDFEVFFNPDGSRHHYYELEVNCLNTIWELLLHRPYKDGYSIENPFNLVSLRSAVFVDGLTNSPETECVRWCVEMSWSLAELQQFNKLRFRRDLEEPLSSRSQPGSASIATPRPPSGPGRTARPAVTTGRTVAGDVWRVNFSRVQYELETVVNADTNQLQYQKVPDKREDNIVWAPTGVIDIHRPERWGYVFFSSENELPGGELELASAMSGFLEEQMAVERVLDAVYYRQRAYHGSHGGFASTMEMLYTEPSSNSQNAEIKVWTEAFPLCELLRRYELDFPVLSCRSDLAGNDSLGETGDRTGRKTSRRYAPALDQHDEHFNVDPCTLVTDFVKEVVPPPPPALSPRSQEIKNLETRGLYSNYIVTVRSSTQTWHMSQDGRLW
;
A
#
# COMPACT_ATOMS: atom_id res chain seq x y z
N MET A 1 3.49 12.88 -14.56
CA MET A 1 2.15 12.69 -13.97
C MET A 1 1.38 11.79 -14.91
N SER A 2 0.51 10.89 -14.42
CA SER A 2 -0.24 9.98 -15.29
C SER A 2 -1.27 10.75 -16.12
N SER A 3 -1.38 10.46 -17.42
CA SER A 3 -2.43 11.01 -18.28
C SER A 3 -3.81 10.39 -17.97
N GLY A 4 -4.86 10.83 -18.67
CA GLY A 4 -6.16 10.12 -18.62
C GLY A 4 -6.08 8.71 -19.21
N GLU A 5 -5.17 8.49 -20.17
CA GLU A 5 -4.93 7.20 -20.83
C GLU A 5 -4.17 6.26 -19.89
N ASP A 6 -3.23 6.77 -19.08
CA ASP A 6 -2.58 6.00 -18.02
C ASP A 6 -3.59 5.50 -16.98
N TRP A 7 -4.58 6.32 -16.57
CA TRP A 7 -5.64 5.82 -15.68
C TRP A 7 -6.46 4.73 -16.38
N ALA A 8 -6.88 4.94 -17.63
CA ALA A 8 -7.65 3.94 -18.37
C ALA A 8 -6.90 2.59 -18.48
N TYR A 9 -5.58 2.63 -18.67
CA TYR A 9 -4.73 1.45 -18.64
C TYR A 9 -4.61 0.84 -17.22
N MET A 10 -4.27 1.63 -16.20
CA MET A 10 -4.20 1.11 -14.83
C MET A 10 -5.56 0.53 -14.38
N ASP A 11 -6.67 1.00 -14.94
CA ASP A 11 -8.02 0.47 -14.74
C ASP A 11 -8.34 -0.80 -15.54
N THR A 12 -7.48 -1.30 -16.44
CA THR A 12 -7.59 -2.68 -16.96
C THR A 12 -7.06 -3.69 -15.95
N LEU A 13 -5.98 -3.32 -15.25
CA LEU A 13 -5.33 -4.16 -14.24
C LEU A 13 -6.31 -4.47 -13.09
N ARG A 14 -6.54 -5.76 -12.85
CA ARG A 14 -7.36 -6.27 -11.74
C ARG A 14 -6.44 -6.75 -10.63
N PRO A 15 -6.58 -6.25 -9.39
CA PRO A 15 -6.00 -6.88 -8.22
C PRO A 15 -6.31 -8.39 -8.19
N PRO A 16 -5.30 -9.27 -8.10
CA PRO A 16 -5.52 -10.70 -7.88
C PRO A 16 -6.07 -10.95 -6.47
N VAL A 17 -6.65 -12.14 -6.27
CA VAL A 17 -7.17 -12.59 -4.98
C VAL A 17 -6.51 -13.93 -4.63
N TYR A 18 -6.09 -14.09 -3.38
CA TYR A 18 -5.42 -15.29 -2.87
C TYR A 18 -6.11 -15.83 -1.60
N ILE A 19 -6.15 -17.16 -1.46
CA ILE A 19 -6.74 -17.85 -0.30
C ILE A 19 -5.61 -18.21 0.68
N CYS A 20 -5.50 -17.45 1.77
CA CYS A 20 -4.67 -17.82 2.91
C CYS A 20 -5.41 -18.89 3.72
N LEU A 21 -5.07 -20.16 3.50
CA LEU A 21 -5.62 -21.29 4.24
C LEU A 21 -5.07 -21.33 5.67
N ARG A 22 -5.81 -21.98 6.57
CA ARG A 22 -5.25 -22.39 7.86
C ARG A 22 -4.11 -23.39 7.65
N ARG A 23 -3.04 -23.26 8.44
CA ARG A 23 -2.02 -24.30 8.58
C ARG A 23 -2.69 -25.58 9.11
N LYS A 24 -2.31 -26.74 8.58
CA LYS A 24 -2.73 -28.06 9.11
C LYS A 24 -2.15 -28.27 10.51
N ILE A 25 -2.90 -28.95 11.37
CA ILE A 25 -2.59 -28.97 12.81
C ILE A 25 -1.75 -30.21 13.13
N ASP A 26 -0.46 -29.99 13.37
CA ASP A 26 0.45 -30.96 13.97
C ASP A 26 0.16 -31.07 15.48
N LEU A 27 -0.97 -31.72 15.82
CA LEU A 27 -1.53 -31.72 17.17
C LEU A 27 -0.64 -32.42 18.20
N VAL A 28 0.14 -31.63 18.94
CA VAL A 28 0.59 -31.94 20.30
C VAL A 28 -0.24 -31.09 21.28
N ASP A 29 -0.86 -31.74 22.27
CA ASP A 29 -1.63 -31.15 23.38
C ASP A 29 -2.67 -30.06 23.04
N GLY A 30 -3.11 -29.97 21.78
CA GLY A 30 -4.16 -29.05 21.32
C GLY A 30 -3.67 -27.72 20.71
N GLY A 31 -2.35 -27.55 20.52
CA GLY A 31 -1.76 -26.36 19.90
C GLY A 31 -1.13 -26.63 18.53
N TYR A 32 -0.52 -25.58 17.96
CA TYR A 32 0.42 -25.66 16.84
C TYR A 32 1.85 -25.61 17.38
N GLU A 33 2.68 -26.58 17.01
CA GLU A 33 4.13 -26.44 17.18
C GLU A 33 4.70 -25.41 16.19
N PRO A 34 5.64 -24.53 16.59
CA PRO A 34 6.22 -23.52 15.70
C PRO A 34 6.86 -24.16 14.46
N MET A 35 6.49 -23.71 13.26
CA MET A 35 7.06 -24.26 12.03
C MET A 35 8.55 -23.92 11.95
N GLN A 36 9.41 -24.92 11.75
CA GLN A 36 10.84 -24.70 11.55
C GLN A 36 11.07 -24.08 10.17
N LEU A 37 11.51 -22.82 10.14
CA LEU A 37 11.92 -22.17 8.91
C LEU A 37 13.34 -22.65 8.54
N ASP A 38 13.46 -23.29 7.37
CA ASP A 38 14.72 -23.74 6.75
C ASP A 38 14.92 -23.15 5.35
N GLY A 39 13.99 -22.29 4.91
CA GLY A 39 13.95 -21.65 3.59
C GLY A 39 13.27 -22.51 2.53
N ARG A 40 12.83 -23.74 2.84
CA ARG A 40 12.24 -24.65 1.86
C ARG A 40 10.71 -24.65 1.87
N VAL A 41 10.16 -24.43 0.68
CA VAL A 41 8.72 -24.32 0.38
C VAL A 41 8.13 -25.57 -0.29
N ASP A 42 8.96 -26.62 -0.39
CA ASP A 42 8.68 -27.94 -0.95
C ASP A 42 8.52 -29.05 0.12
N LYS A 43 8.59 -28.70 1.41
CA LYS A 43 8.28 -29.58 2.55
C LYS A 43 6.78 -29.75 2.80
N GLU A 44 6.43 -30.76 3.61
CA GLU A 44 5.07 -31.26 3.79
C GLU A 44 4.11 -30.23 4.39
N GLU A 45 4.60 -29.36 5.29
CA GLU A 45 3.82 -28.29 5.94
C GLU A 45 3.27 -27.25 4.96
N TRP A 46 3.91 -27.11 3.79
CA TRP A 46 3.46 -26.26 2.69
C TRP A 46 2.66 -27.03 1.62
N GLY A 47 2.48 -28.35 1.77
CA GLY A 47 1.96 -29.24 0.72
C GLY A 47 0.49 -29.03 0.37
N HIS A 48 -0.32 -28.52 1.31
CA HIS A 48 -1.75 -28.23 1.10
C HIS A 48 -2.03 -26.79 0.67
N VAL A 49 -1.02 -25.92 0.72
CA VAL A 49 -1.16 -24.47 0.48
C VAL A 49 -1.04 -24.18 -1.02
N PRO A 50 -2.01 -23.49 -1.65
CA PRO A 50 -1.94 -23.17 -3.07
C PRO A 50 -0.76 -22.24 -3.37
N TRP A 51 -0.13 -22.39 -4.54
CA TRP A 51 0.76 -21.37 -5.08
C TRP A 51 -0.05 -20.15 -5.52
N SER A 52 0.57 -18.97 -5.46
CA SER A 52 0.12 -17.80 -6.21
C SER A 52 0.24 -18.04 -7.71
N GLU A 53 -0.48 -17.25 -8.50
CA GLU A 53 -0.11 -17.04 -9.89
C GLU A 53 1.34 -16.51 -10.00
N PRO A 54 2.04 -16.77 -11.13
CA PRO A 54 3.37 -16.22 -11.40
C PRO A 54 3.36 -14.68 -11.42
N PHE A 55 4.48 -14.08 -11.02
CA PHE A 55 4.62 -12.62 -11.03
C PHE A 55 4.83 -12.10 -12.46
N VAL A 56 4.44 -10.84 -12.70
CA VAL A 56 4.53 -10.12 -13.98
C VAL A 56 5.25 -8.79 -13.79
N ASP A 57 5.65 -8.10 -14.87
CA ASP A 57 6.20 -6.74 -14.73
C ASP A 57 5.22 -5.81 -14.01
N ILE A 58 5.73 -4.95 -13.13
CA ILE A 58 4.95 -3.98 -12.35
C ILE A 58 4.08 -3.04 -13.21
N GLU A 59 4.51 -2.74 -14.44
CA GLU A 59 3.76 -1.94 -15.41
C GLU A 59 2.65 -2.74 -16.12
N GLY A 60 2.59 -4.06 -15.91
CA GLY A 60 1.59 -4.98 -16.43
C GLY A 60 1.96 -5.58 -17.79
N PRO A 61 1.46 -6.81 -18.09
CA PRO A 61 1.91 -7.61 -19.23
C PRO A 61 1.54 -7.04 -20.60
N GLU A 62 0.59 -6.11 -20.69
CA GLU A 62 0.24 -5.43 -21.95
C GLU A 62 1.25 -4.31 -22.28
N ARG A 63 1.77 -3.59 -21.27
CA ARG A 63 2.86 -2.61 -21.47
C ARG A 63 4.21 -3.29 -21.71
N LYS A 64 4.47 -4.41 -21.04
CA LYS A 64 5.70 -5.21 -21.18
C LYS A 64 5.38 -6.71 -21.24
N PRO A 65 5.11 -7.26 -22.44
CA PRO A 65 4.95 -8.69 -22.65
C PRO A 65 6.33 -9.38 -22.69
N LYS A 66 7.04 -9.34 -21.57
CA LYS A 66 8.35 -9.99 -21.35
C LYS A 66 8.16 -11.21 -20.46
N ASP A 67 8.76 -12.33 -20.84
CA ASP A 67 8.88 -13.49 -19.96
C ASP A 67 9.94 -13.22 -18.89
N PHE A 68 9.62 -13.54 -17.63
CA PHE A 68 10.52 -13.39 -16.48
C PHE A 68 10.78 -14.76 -15.83
N PRO A 69 11.91 -14.94 -15.11
CA PRO A 69 12.13 -16.13 -14.30
C PRO A 69 11.01 -16.33 -13.27
N LEU A 70 10.50 -17.56 -13.17
CA LEU A 70 9.36 -17.90 -12.32
C LEU A 70 9.56 -17.39 -10.89
N THR A 71 8.60 -16.60 -10.44
CA THR A 71 8.53 -16.03 -9.09
C THR A 71 7.10 -16.20 -8.60
N ARG A 72 6.92 -16.80 -7.41
CA ARG A 72 5.60 -17.14 -6.83
C ARG A 72 5.69 -17.36 -5.32
N PHE A 73 4.56 -17.25 -4.61
CA PHE A 73 4.49 -17.45 -3.15
C PHE A 73 3.40 -18.45 -2.71
N LYS A 74 3.44 -18.79 -1.43
CA LYS A 74 2.41 -19.45 -0.61
C LYS A 74 2.17 -18.62 0.65
N MET A 75 0.93 -18.53 1.15
CA MET A 75 0.62 -17.99 2.47
C MET A 75 -0.31 -18.93 3.23
N MET A 76 -0.04 -19.12 4.52
CA MET A 76 -0.95 -19.78 5.45
C MET A 76 -0.84 -19.15 6.83
N TYR A 77 -1.80 -19.41 7.71
CA TYR A 77 -1.81 -18.86 9.07
C TYR A 77 -2.30 -19.86 10.12
N ASP A 78 -1.86 -19.67 11.36
CA ASP A 78 -2.42 -20.34 12.54
C ASP A 78 -3.14 -19.32 13.46
N ASP A 79 -3.28 -19.59 14.76
CA ASP A 79 -4.00 -18.70 15.69
C ASP A 79 -3.20 -17.46 16.11
N ASP A 80 -1.88 -17.47 15.90
CA ASP A 80 -0.98 -16.39 16.33
C ASP A 80 0.06 -15.98 15.28
N THR A 81 0.22 -16.74 14.19
CA THR A 81 1.31 -16.61 13.21
C THR A 81 0.81 -16.55 11.77
N LEU A 82 1.34 -15.61 10.99
CA LEU A 82 1.27 -15.60 9.52
C LEU A 82 2.58 -16.15 8.95
N TYR A 83 2.49 -17.05 7.99
CA TYR A 83 3.64 -17.59 7.25
C TYR A 83 3.58 -17.17 5.77
N VAL A 84 4.72 -16.80 5.22
CA VAL A 84 4.95 -16.59 3.78
C VAL A 84 6.10 -17.51 3.35
N GLY A 85 5.91 -18.22 2.25
CA GLY A 85 6.98 -18.94 1.56
C GLY A 85 7.03 -18.51 0.09
N ALA A 86 8.21 -18.22 -0.45
CA ALA A 86 8.37 -17.83 -1.85
C ALA A 86 9.48 -18.62 -2.56
N GLU A 87 9.30 -18.82 -3.87
CA GLU A 87 10.25 -19.48 -4.77
C GLU A 87 10.62 -18.52 -5.90
N LEU A 88 11.92 -18.34 -6.10
CA LEU A 88 12.53 -17.47 -7.08
C LEU A 88 13.49 -18.28 -7.94
N VAL A 89 13.08 -18.63 -9.16
CA VAL A 89 13.96 -19.26 -10.15
C VAL A 89 15.00 -18.22 -10.57
N GLU A 90 16.29 -18.56 -10.47
CA GLU A 90 17.40 -17.65 -10.75
C GLU A 90 18.71 -18.42 -11.02
N PRO A 91 19.32 -18.28 -12.22
CA PRO A 91 20.57 -18.97 -12.56
C PRO A 91 21.85 -18.24 -12.11
N LYS A 92 21.72 -17.06 -11.48
CA LYS A 92 22.84 -16.21 -11.06
C LYS A 92 22.58 -15.59 -9.67
N ILE A 93 22.50 -16.44 -8.67
CA ILE A 93 22.09 -16.05 -7.31
C ILE A 93 23.21 -15.18 -6.69
N TRP A 94 22.88 -13.92 -6.41
CA TRP A 94 23.85 -12.88 -6.05
C TRP A 94 23.30 -11.96 -4.96
N GLY A 95 24.17 -11.57 -4.04
CA GLY A 95 23.89 -10.61 -2.97
C GLY A 95 25.17 -10.25 -2.21
N THR A 96 25.29 -9.00 -1.78
CA THR A 96 26.48 -8.46 -1.13
C THR A 96 26.18 -7.75 0.19
N LEU A 97 24.93 -7.30 0.38
CA LEU A 97 24.49 -6.72 1.64
C LEU A 97 24.32 -7.83 2.67
N THR A 98 25.05 -7.67 3.78
CA THR A 98 25.09 -8.60 4.92
C THR A 98 24.70 -7.94 6.25
N GLN A 99 24.47 -6.62 6.23
CA GLN A 99 24.07 -5.83 7.39
C GLN A 99 22.57 -5.53 7.34
N LYS A 100 21.82 -5.96 8.36
CA LYS A 100 20.38 -5.67 8.48
C LYS A 100 20.09 -4.17 8.36
N ASN A 101 19.05 -3.83 7.62
CA ASN A 101 18.63 -2.47 7.27
C ASN A 101 19.66 -1.68 6.45
N SER A 102 20.40 -2.39 5.62
CA SER A 102 21.05 -1.80 4.43
C SER A 102 20.01 -1.62 3.33
N THR A 103 20.17 -0.59 2.51
CA THR A 103 19.27 -0.22 1.41
C THR A 103 19.24 -1.31 0.33
N MET A 104 18.17 -2.11 0.28
CA MET A 104 18.17 -3.43 -0.34
C MET A 104 17.83 -3.44 -1.83
N TYR A 105 16.94 -2.58 -2.32
CA TYR A 105 16.62 -2.39 -3.77
C TYR A 105 17.83 -2.21 -4.70
N HIS A 106 19.05 -2.06 -4.17
CA HIS A 106 20.31 -2.14 -4.91
C HIS A 106 20.84 -3.58 -5.11
N GLU A 107 20.11 -4.64 -4.74
CA GLU A 107 20.49 -6.06 -4.88
C GLU A 107 19.49 -6.82 -5.77
N ASN A 108 19.59 -8.15 -5.81
CA ASN A 108 18.48 -9.03 -6.23
C ASN A 108 17.78 -9.52 -4.95
N ASP A 109 16.47 -9.31 -4.85
CA ASP A 109 15.72 -9.49 -3.61
C ASP A 109 14.28 -10.00 -3.85
N PHE A 110 13.57 -10.16 -2.74
CA PHE A 110 12.14 -10.41 -2.68
C PHE A 110 11.54 -9.43 -1.67
N GLU A 111 10.42 -8.78 -2.02
CA GLU A 111 9.77 -7.77 -1.18
C GLU A 111 8.37 -8.24 -0.74
N VAL A 112 7.97 -7.88 0.48
CA VAL A 112 6.70 -8.25 1.12
C VAL A 112 5.97 -6.99 1.63
N PHE A 113 4.71 -6.82 1.24
CA PHE A 113 3.92 -5.64 1.54
C PHE A 113 2.60 -5.97 2.25
N PHE A 114 2.33 -5.37 3.41
CA PHE A 114 1.10 -5.59 4.18
C PHE A 114 0.35 -4.29 4.53
N ASN A 115 -0.91 -4.16 4.07
CA ASN A 115 -1.89 -3.18 4.56
C ASN A 115 -3.18 -3.88 5.06
N PRO A 116 -3.21 -4.37 6.32
CA PRO A 116 -4.32 -5.13 6.89
C PRO A 116 -5.68 -4.44 6.98
N ASP A 117 -5.76 -3.11 7.03
CA ASP A 117 -7.05 -2.38 7.05
C ASP A 117 -7.52 -1.86 5.68
N GLY A 118 -6.71 -1.99 4.63
CA GLY A 118 -7.02 -1.44 3.31
C GLY A 118 -7.11 0.09 3.24
N SER A 119 -6.72 0.83 4.29
CA SER A 119 -6.76 2.30 4.31
C SER A 119 -5.79 2.97 3.33
N ARG A 120 -4.98 2.18 2.63
CA ARG A 120 -3.88 2.58 1.72
C ARG A 120 -2.78 3.39 2.39
N HIS A 121 -2.70 3.35 3.72
CA HIS A 121 -1.82 4.15 4.56
C HIS A 121 -1.33 3.32 5.76
N HIS A 122 -0.19 3.70 6.34
CA HIS A 122 0.41 3.03 7.50
C HIS A 122 0.59 1.51 7.30
N TYR A 123 1.28 1.18 6.21
CA TYR A 123 1.55 -0.18 5.78
C TYR A 123 3.03 -0.55 5.94
N TYR A 124 3.26 -1.85 6.08
CA TYR A 124 4.58 -2.44 6.29
C TYR A 124 5.19 -2.92 4.96
N GLU A 125 6.51 -2.85 4.90
CA GLU A 125 7.37 -3.25 3.81
C GLU A 125 8.58 -3.98 4.39
N LEU A 126 8.96 -5.09 3.77
CA LEU A 126 10.19 -5.84 4.05
C LEU A 126 10.85 -6.23 2.72
N GLU A 127 12.15 -6.01 2.61
CA GLU A 127 13.01 -6.45 1.50
C GLU A 127 14.00 -7.52 2.03
N VAL A 128 14.17 -8.64 1.32
CA VAL A 128 15.08 -9.74 1.68
C VAL A 128 15.90 -10.24 0.49
N ASN A 129 17.23 -10.31 0.64
CA ASN A 129 18.11 -10.87 -0.39
C ASN A 129 18.38 -12.38 -0.19
N CYS A 130 19.03 -13.00 -1.19
CA CYS A 130 19.46 -14.40 -1.16
C CYS A 130 20.53 -14.75 -0.08
N LEU A 131 20.96 -13.78 0.74
CA LEU A 131 21.80 -14.00 1.93
C LEU A 131 20.98 -13.98 3.24
N ASN A 132 19.65 -13.91 3.17
CA ASN A 132 18.74 -13.70 4.31
C ASN A 132 19.03 -12.40 5.09
N THR A 133 19.59 -11.39 4.41
CA THR A 133 19.71 -10.04 4.97
C THR A 133 18.39 -9.31 4.73
N ILE A 134 17.92 -8.61 5.76
CA ILE A 134 16.59 -8.00 5.84
C ILE A 134 16.72 -6.48 5.90
N TRP A 135 15.81 -5.75 5.25
CA TRP A 135 15.49 -4.35 5.54
C TRP A 135 13.99 -4.23 5.78
N GLU A 136 13.57 -3.43 6.76
CA GLU A 136 12.15 -3.24 7.12
C GLU A 136 11.78 -1.76 7.18
N LEU A 137 10.60 -1.43 6.66
CA LEU A 137 10.10 -0.08 6.46
C LEU A 137 8.61 0.02 6.85
N LEU A 138 8.21 1.22 7.25
CA LEU A 138 6.82 1.53 7.58
C LEU A 138 6.40 2.86 6.94
N LEU A 139 5.42 2.81 6.04
CA LEU A 139 4.99 3.96 5.27
C LEU A 139 3.66 4.48 5.83
N HIS A 140 3.72 5.56 6.61
CA HIS A 140 2.53 6.28 7.06
C HIS A 140 1.75 6.86 5.88
N ARG A 141 2.44 7.31 4.81
CA ARG A 141 1.84 7.70 3.52
C ARG A 141 2.71 7.25 2.33
N PRO A 142 2.10 6.84 1.20
CA PRO A 142 2.80 6.65 -0.07
C PRO A 142 3.66 7.83 -0.54
N TYR A 143 4.67 7.56 -1.37
CA TYR A 143 5.49 8.57 -2.05
C TYR A 143 4.64 9.59 -2.83
N LYS A 144 3.69 9.09 -3.61
CA LYS A 144 2.73 9.90 -4.40
C LYS A 144 1.86 10.80 -3.52
N ASP A 145 1.65 10.45 -2.25
CA ASP A 145 0.72 11.10 -1.31
C ASP A 145 1.46 11.93 -0.24
N GLY A 146 2.57 12.54 -0.65
CA GLY A 146 3.33 13.50 0.16
C GLY A 146 4.41 12.89 1.04
N TYR A 147 4.63 11.56 0.96
CA TYR A 147 5.73 10.80 1.59
C TYR A 147 5.82 10.91 3.12
N SER A 148 5.70 9.78 3.82
CA SER A 148 6.05 9.70 5.24
C SER A 148 6.41 8.27 5.61
N ILE A 149 7.68 8.04 5.95
CA ILE A 149 8.26 6.72 6.23
C ILE A 149 9.05 6.74 7.55
N GLU A 150 8.88 5.69 8.34
CA GLU A 150 9.77 5.32 9.44
C GLU A 150 10.76 4.25 8.95
N ASN A 151 12.06 4.55 9.03
CA ASN A 151 13.14 3.73 8.47
C ASN A 151 14.33 3.66 9.44
N PRO A 152 14.73 2.46 9.93
CA PRO A 152 14.07 1.17 9.72
C PRO A 152 12.95 0.90 10.73
N PHE A 153 11.93 0.15 10.34
CA PHE A 153 10.83 -0.26 11.24
C PHE A 153 10.85 -1.78 11.48
N ASN A 154 11.57 -2.22 12.52
CA ASN A 154 11.86 -3.64 12.72
C ASN A 154 10.76 -4.33 13.54
N LEU A 155 10.15 -5.40 13.01
CA LEU A 155 9.21 -6.25 13.76
C LEU A 155 9.94 -7.28 14.63
N VAL A 156 9.47 -7.46 15.87
CA VAL A 156 10.11 -8.31 16.89
C VAL A 156 9.79 -9.79 16.66
N SER A 157 8.62 -10.09 16.09
CA SER A 157 8.17 -11.45 15.78
C SER A 157 8.73 -12.00 14.46
N LEU A 158 9.24 -11.16 13.56
CA LEU A 158 9.80 -11.56 12.27
C LEU A 158 10.87 -12.66 12.45
N ARG A 159 10.67 -13.80 11.79
CA ARG A 159 11.72 -14.80 11.53
C ARG A 159 11.79 -15.02 10.03
N SER A 160 12.99 -15.30 9.52
CA SER A 160 13.22 -15.57 8.11
C SER A 160 14.33 -16.62 7.92
N ALA A 161 14.21 -17.44 6.89
CA ALA A 161 15.23 -18.39 6.44
C ALA A 161 15.27 -18.41 4.91
N VAL A 162 16.46 -18.56 4.33
CA VAL A 162 16.67 -18.66 2.87
C VAL A 162 17.36 -19.99 2.55
N PHE A 163 16.84 -20.67 1.53
CA PHE A 163 17.45 -21.84 0.90
C PHE A 163 17.95 -21.47 -0.50
N VAL A 164 19.11 -22.01 -0.89
CA VAL A 164 19.74 -21.76 -2.20
C VAL A 164 20.04 -23.10 -2.86
N ASP A 165 19.51 -23.28 -4.07
CA ASP A 165 19.70 -24.46 -4.91
C ASP A 165 20.87 -24.18 -5.87
N GLY A 166 22.09 -24.24 -5.31
CA GLY A 166 23.33 -23.76 -5.93
C GLY A 166 24.31 -23.19 -4.90
N LEU A 167 25.04 -22.13 -5.25
CA LEU A 167 25.90 -21.38 -4.33
C LEU A 167 25.91 -19.88 -4.66
N THR A 168 25.41 -19.06 -3.72
CA THR A 168 25.38 -17.59 -3.87
C THR A 168 26.76 -17.01 -4.17
N ASN A 169 26.83 -16.04 -5.07
CA ASN A 169 28.05 -15.36 -5.52
C ASN A 169 29.11 -16.27 -6.19
N SER A 170 28.74 -17.45 -6.68
CA SER A 170 29.66 -18.39 -7.34
C SER A 170 29.31 -18.60 -8.83
N PRO A 171 29.89 -17.81 -9.76
CA PRO A 171 29.61 -17.97 -11.19
C PRO A 171 30.09 -19.29 -11.82
N GLU A 172 30.94 -20.03 -11.10
CA GLU A 172 31.40 -21.38 -11.44
C GLU A 172 30.38 -22.48 -11.04
N THR A 173 29.36 -22.13 -10.25
CA THR A 173 28.36 -23.07 -9.71
C THR A 173 27.02 -22.87 -10.41
N GLU A 174 26.50 -23.95 -11.01
CA GLU A 174 25.14 -23.94 -11.54
C GLU A 174 24.14 -23.71 -10.40
N CYS A 175 23.27 -22.71 -10.58
CA CYS A 175 22.21 -22.35 -9.66
C CYS A 175 20.86 -22.51 -10.36
N VAL A 176 19.83 -22.94 -9.64
CA VAL A 176 18.49 -23.15 -10.19
C VAL A 176 17.48 -22.14 -9.64
N ARG A 177 17.47 -21.99 -8.32
CA ARG A 177 16.51 -21.17 -7.57
C ARG A 177 17.05 -20.80 -6.21
N TRP A 178 16.48 -19.75 -5.62
CA TRP A 178 16.44 -19.62 -4.16
C TRP A 178 15.00 -19.59 -3.69
N CYS A 179 14.82 -19.87 -2.40
CA CYS A 179 13.53 -19.87 -1.73
C CYS A 179 13.67 -19.17 -0.40
N VAL A 180 12.62 -18.47 0.03
CA VAL A 180 12.59 -17.76 1.32
C VAL A 180 11.33 -18.15 2.08
N GLU A 181 11.49 -18.40 3.37
CA GLU A 181 10.39 -18.56 4.31
C GLU A 181 10.45 -17.43 5.34
N MET A 182 9.28 -16.90 5.69
CA MET A 182 9.13 -15.85 6.69
C MET A 182 7.91 -16.12 7.59
N SER A 183 7.99 -15.70 8.85
CA SER A 183 6.87 -15.73 9.78
C SER A 183 6.79 -14.46 10.62
N TRP A 184 5.57 -13.97 10.86
CA TRP A 184 5.27 -12.85 11.76
C TRP A 184 4.15 -13.23 12.70
N SER A 185 4.11 -12.62 13.88
CA SER A 185 2.93 -12.72 14.73
C SER A 185 1.78 -11.87 14.18
N LEU A 186 0.61 -12.49 14.03
CA LEU A 186 -0.65 -11.81 13.74
C LEU A 186 -0.95 -10.72 14.78
N ALA A 187 -0.50 -10.89 16.04
CA ALA A 187 -0.63 -9.89 17.10
C ALA A 187 0.18 -8.62 16.84
N GLU A 188 1.36 -8.73 16.23
CA GLU A 188 2.21 -7.58 15.92
C GLU A 188 1.77 -6.88 14.63
N LEU A 189 1.30 -7.63 13.62
CA LEU A 189 0.77 -7.06 12.37
C LEU A 189 -0.53 -6.26 12.56
N GLN A 190 -1.25 -6.45 13.67
CA GLN A 190 -2.47 -5.69 14.00
C GLN A 190 -2.24 -4.18 14.13
N GLN A 191 -1.02 -3.71 14.41
CA GLN A 191 -0.74 -2.27 14.50
C GLN A 191 -1.01 -1.50 13.19
N PHE A 192 -0.96 -2.22 12.05
CA PHE A 192 -1.29 -1.72 10.72
C PHE A 192 -2.79 -1.82 10.38
N ASN A 193 -3.64 -2.20 11.35
CA ASN A 193 -5.09 -2.34 11.20
C ASN A 193 -5.86 -1.19 11.89
N LYS A 194 -5.55 0.05 11.51
CA LYS A 194 -5.98 1.26 12.25
C LYS A 194 -7.44 1.65 12.05
N LEU A 195 -8.11 1.18 11.01
CA LEU A 195 -9.55 1.39 10.85
C LEU A 195 -10.39 0.59 11.87
N ARG A 196 -9.97 -0.62 12.26
CA ARG A 196 -10.70 -1.42 13.29
C ARG A 196 -10.76 -0.67 14.62
N PHE A 197 -9.62 -0.22 15.13
CA PHE A 197 -9.54 0.47 16.42
C PHE A 197 -10.31 1.79 16.52
N ARG A 198 -10.71 2.43 15.40
CA ARG A 198 -11.60 3.59 15.44
C ARG A 198 -13.04 3.22 15.78
N ARG A 199 -13.57 2.14 15.19
CA ARG A 199 -14.95 1.69 15.42
C ARG A 199 -15.17 1.35 16.90
N ASP A 200 -14.17 0.75 17.55
CA ASP A 200 -14.16 0.40 18.98
C ASP A 200 -14.14 1.61 19.95
N LEU A 201 -13.87 2.82 19.44
CA LEU A 201 -13.77 4.07 20.22
C LEU A 201 -14.98 5.00 20.03
N GLU A 202 -15.83 4.76 19.02
CA GLU A 202 -17.02 5.57 18.75
C GLU A 202 -18.29 5.01 19.43
N GLU A 203 -18.23 3.80 20.02
CA GLU A 203 -19.26 3.35 20.96
C GLU A 203 -19.19 4.13 22.30
N PRO A 204 -20.33 4.62 22.83
CA PRO A 204 -20.33 5.42 24.05
C PRO A 204 -19.97 4.59 25.30
N LEU A 205 -19.10 5.17 26.14
CA LEU A 205 -18.49 4.58 27.35
C LEU A 205 -19.46 4.09 28.45
N SER A 206 -20.78 4.17 28.27
CA SER A 206 -21.79 3.80 29.28
C SER A 206 -22.02 2.28 29.42
N SER A 207 -21.49 1.45 28.52
CA SER A 207 -21.75 0.00 28.48
C SER A 207 -20.70 -0.87 29.19
N ARG A 208 -19.49 -0.37 29.49
CA ARG A 208 -18.38 -1.18 29.99
C ARG A 208 -18.42 -1.42 31.51
N SER A 209 -19.09 -2.48 31.93
CA SER A 209 -18.90 -3.09 33.26
C SER A 209 -17.48 -3.69 33.41
N GLN A 210 -16.90 -3.56 34.61
CA GLN A 210 -15.53 -3.97 34.96
C GLN A 210 -15.31 -5.51 34.99
N PRO A 211 -14.04 -6.00 34.99
CA PRO A 211 -13.66 -7.18 34.20
C PRO A 211 -13.61 -8.52 34.95
N GLY A 212 -13.57 -9.61 34.18
CA GLY A 212 -13.17 -10.95 34.62
C GLY A 212 -12.68 -11.81 33.45
N SER A 213 -11.55 -12.50 33.64
CA SER A 213 -10.94 -13.59 32.82
C SER A 213 -10.95 -13.51 31.28
N ALA A 214 -9.76 -13.66 30.68
CA ALA A 214 -9.63 -13.93 29.25
C ALA A 214 -10.13 -15.34 28.86
N SER A 215 -10.54 -15.47 27.59
CA SER A 215 -10.77 -16.72 26.82
C SER A 215 -11.71 -17.80 27.39
N ILE A 216 -12.95 -17.82 26.88
CA ILE A 216 -13.73 -19.05 26.61
C ILE A 216 -14.43 -18.86 25.26
N ALA A 217 -14.50 -19.91 24.42
CA ALA A 217 -14.89 -19.80 23.01
C ALA A 217 -16.29 -20.35 22.66
N THR A 218 -16.86 -19.82 21.56
CA THR A 218 -18.02 -20.31 20.76
C THR A 218 -19.41 -20.38 21.41
N PRO A 219 -20.44 -19.99 20.64
CA PRO A 219 -21.52 -20.95 20.34
C PRO A 219 -21.50 -21.48 18.89
N ARG A 220 -22.14 -22.65 18.70
CA ARG A 220 -22.28 -23.43 17.46
C ARG A 220 -22.99 -22.72 16.28
N PRO A 221 -22.86 -23.25 15.03
CA PRO A 221 -23.66 -22.83 13.87
C PRO A 221 -25.18 -23.06 14.04
N PRO A 222 -26.03 -22.36 13.26
CA PRO A 222 -27.48 -22.43 13.38
C PRO A 222 -28.06 -23.75 12.87
N SER A 223 -28.60 -24.57 13.78
CA SER A 223 -29.41 -25.74 13.44
C SER A 223 -30.87 -25.34 13.14
N GLY A 224 -31.13 -24.82 11.94
CA GLY A 224 -32.49 -24.61 11.43
C GLY A 224 -32.64 -23.45 10.43
N PRO A 225 -33.63 -23.51 9.52
CA PRO A 225 -33.86 -22.46 8.51
C PRO A 225 -34.48 -21.19 9.11
N GLY A 226 -34.20 -20.03 8.50
CA GLY A 226 -34.91 -18.78 8.77
C GLY A 226 -34.20 -17.76 9.66
N ARG A 227 -32.90 -17.52 9.46
CA ARG A 227 -32.17 -16.38 10.05
C ARG A 227 -31.36 -15.63 8.99
N THR A 228 -31.37 -14.30 9.06
CA THR A 228 -30.50 -13.42 8.28
C THR A 228 -29.08 -13.43 8.82
N ALA A 229 -28.12 -13.05 7.96
CA ALA A 229 -26.74 -12.82 8.37
C ALA A 229 -26.67 -11.73 9.47
N ARG A 230 -25.73 -11.89 10.39
CA ARG A 230 -25.30 -10.84 11.32
C ARG A 230 -23.91 -10.36 10.91
N PRO A 231 -23.59 -9.06 11.03
CA PRO A 231 -22.25 -8.58 10.75
C PRO A 231 -21.24 -9.24 11.69
N ALA A 232 -20.03 -9.50 11.20
CA ALA A 232 -18.94 -10.03 12.00
C ALA A 232 -18.57 -9.03 13.10
N VAL A 233 -18.63 -9.46 14.36
CA VAL A 233 -18.24 -8.64 15.51
C VAL A 233 -16.71 -8.66 15.59
N THR A 234 -16.08 -7.53 15.31
CA THR A 234 -14.62 -7.41 15.27
C THR A 234 -13.99 -7.66 16.63
N THR A 235 -13.27 -8.77 16.78
CA THR A 235 -12.16 -8.84 17.73
C THR A 235 -10.91 -8.27 17.05
N GLY A 236 -9.97 -7.71 17.82
CA GLY A 236 -8.76 -7.09 17.26
C GLY A 236 -7.84 -8.04 16.48
N ARG A 237 -7.96 -9.37 16.67
CA ARG A 237 -7.17 -10.38 15.97
C ARG A 237 -7.58 -10.55 14.51
N THR A 238 -6.64 -11.00 13.67
CA THR A 238 -6.95 -11.58 12.36
C THR A 238 -7.79 -12.83 12.57
N VAL A 239 -8.90 -12.96 11.83
CA VAL A 239 -9.83 -14.10 11.91
C VAL A 239 -10.24 -14.57 10.53
N ALA A 240 -10.79 -15.78 10.44
CA ALA A 240 -11.39 -16.27 9.21
C ALA A 240 -12.52 -15.33 8.73
N GLY A 241 -12.55 -15.08 7.42
CA GLY A 241 -13.38 -14.05 6.78
C GLY A 241 -12.69 -12.70 6.61
N ASP A 242 -11.53 -12.47 7.23
CA ASP A 242 -10.77 -11.23 7.03
C ASP A 242 -10.17 -11.16 5.62
N VAL A 243 -10.07 -9.93 5.09
CA VAL A 243 -9.42 -9.62 3.82
C VAL A 243 -8.36 -8.55 4.05
N TRP A 244 -7.13 -8.79 3.63
CA TRP A 244 -6.02 -7.84 3.68
C TRP A 244 -5.62 -7.36 2.29
N ARG A 245 -5.07 -6.15 2.19
CA ARG A 245 -4.38 -5.67 0.98
C ARG A 245 -2.91 -6.06 1.09
N VAL A 246 -2.40 -6.86 0.14
CA VAL A 246 -1.06 -7.47 0.20
C VAL A 246 -0.42 -7.42 -1.19
N ASN A 247 0.90 -7.22 -1.25
CA ASN A 247 1.65 -7.43 -2.49
C ASN A 247 2.99 -8.11 -2.22
N PHE A 248 3.56 -8.64 -3.30
CA PHE A 248 4.88 -9.24 -3.32
C PHE A 248 5.60 -8.79 -4.58
N SER A 249 6.91 -8.69 -4.48
CA SER A 249 7.77 -8.13 -5.52
C SER A 249 9.14 -8.82 -5.53
N ARG A 250 9.88 -8.60 -6.59
CA ARG A 250 11.25 -9.07 -6.83
C ARG A 250 11.96 -7.98 -7.62
N VAL A 251 12.94 -7.32 -7.02
CA VAL A 251 13.90 -6.52 -7.78
C VAL A 251 14.92 -7.48 -8.39
N GLN A 252 15.12 -7.39 -9.70
CA GLN A 252 16.04 -8.26 -10.42
C GLN A 252 16.96 -7.43 -11.32
N TYR A 253 18.24 -7.37 -10.98
CA TYR A 253 19.26 -6.89 -11.91
C TYR A 253 19.72 -8.01 -12.84
N GLU A 254 19.99 -7.65 -14.10
CA GLU A 254 20.67 -8.53 -15.02
C GLU A 254 22.17 -8.57 -14.69
N LEU A 255 22.74 -9.78 -14.58
CA LEU A 255 24.12 -9.99 -14.17
C LEU A 255 24.95 -10.64 -15.29
N GLU A 256 26.15 -10.12 -15.50
CA GLU A 256 27.22 -10.75 -16.28
C GLU A 256 28.26 -11.40 -15.36
N THR A 257 29.14 -12.21 -15.95
CA THR A 257 30.23 -12.89 -15.24
C THR A 257 31.55 -12.30 -15.71
N VAL A 258 32.34 -11.76 -14.78
CA VAL A 258 33.62 -11.07 -15.08
C VAL A 258 34.77 -11.66 -14.26
N VAL A 259 36.00 -11.49 -14.74
CA VAL A 259 37.20 -11.80 -13.95
C VAL A 259 37.51 -10.61 -13.05
N ASN A 260 37.56 -10.83 -11.73
CA ASN A 260 38.03 -9.85 -10.77
C ASN A 260 39.54 -9.61 -10.96
N ALA A 261 39.96 -8.35 -11.14
CA ALA A 261 41.34 -8.01 -11.49
C ALA A 261 42.37 -8.24 -10.36
N ASP A 262 41.94 -8.19 -9.10
CA ASP A 262 42.83 -8.32 -7.93
C ASP A 262 42.99 -9.79 -7.48
N THR A 263 41.94 -10.60 -7.63
CA THR A 263 41.91 -12.02 -7.20
C THR A 263 42.09 -13.01 -8.35
N ASN A 264 41.88 -12.59 -9.60
CA ASN A 264 41.81 -13.44 -10.80
C ASN A 264 40.79 -14.58 -10.66
N GLN A 265 39.66 -14.32 -9.98
CA GLN A 265 38.52 -15.24 -9.84
C GLN A 265 37.31 -14.71 -10.61
N LEU A 266 36.36 -15.59 -10.96
CA LEU A 266 35.08 -15.16 -11.53
C LEU A 266 34.19 -14.55 -10.43
N GLN A 267 33.55 -13.42 -10.75
CA GLN A 267 32.51 -12.79 -9.92
C GLN A 267 31.32 -12.39 -10.79
N TYR A 268 30.13 -12.28 -10.20
CA TYR A 268 29.01 -11.61 -10.86
C TYR A 268 29.19 -10.09 -10.81
N GLN A 269 28.77 -9.41 -11.87
CA GLN A 269 28.66 -7.95 -11.94
C GLN A 269 27.34 -7.58 -12.61
N LYS A 270 26.69 -6.49 -12.17
CA LYS A 270 25.52 -5.95 -12.87
C LYS A 270 25.91 -5.48 -14.27
N VAL A 271 25.13 -5.87 -15.27
CA VAL A 271 25.34 -5.42 -16.66
C VAL A 271 25.24 -3.88 -16.70
N PRO A 272 26.28 -3.17 -17.18
CA PRO A 272 26.28 -1.70 -17.21
C PRO A 272 25.08 -1.10 -17.95
N ASP A 273 24.66 0.09 -17.50
CA ASP A 273 23.56 0.89 -18.05
C ASP A 273 22.17 0.21 -18.11
N LYS A 274 22.03 -1.01 -17.59
CA LYS A 274 20.72 -1.66 -17.37
C LYS A 274 20.14 -1.29 -16.01
N ARG A 275 18.82 -1.10 -16.00
CA ARG A 275 18.00 -1.00 -14.79
C ARG A 275 17.54 -2.38 -14.33
N GLU A 276 17.14 -2.44 -13.08
CA GLU A 276 16.32 -3.49 -12.50
C GLU A 276 15.01 -3.76 -13.27
N ASP A 277 14.70 -5.04 -13.46
CA ASP A 277 13.33 -5.49 -13.67
C ASP A 277 12.58 -5.45 -12.33
N ASN A 278 11.33 -4.99 -12.33
CA ASN A 278 10.45 -4.94 -11.16
C ASN A 278 9.30 -5.92 -11.42
N ILE A 279 9.32 -7.07 -10.74
CA ILE A 279 8.44 -8.21 -11.07
C ILE A 279 7.56 -8.51 -9.86
N VAL A 280 6.24 -8.44 -10.00
CA VAL A 280 5.29 -8.37 -8.87
C VAL A 280 4.08 -9.29 -9.03
N TRP A 281 3.44 -9.65 -7.91
CA TRP A 281 2.19 -10.42 -7.93
C TRP A 281 1.00 -9.59 -8.44
N ALA A 282 0.82 -8.38 -7.91
CA ALA A 282 -0.23 -7.45 -8.32
C ALA A 282 0.40 -6.22 -9.02
N PRO A 283 0.31 -6.11 -10.35
CA PRO A 283 0.90 -5.00 -11.11
C PRO A 283 0.19 -3.69 -10.81
N THR A 284 0.96 -2.62 -10.58
CA THR A 284 0.42 -1.28 -10.27
C THR A 284 0.25 -0.40 -11.50
N GLY A 285 0.82 -0.82 -12.65
CA GLY A 285 0.72 -0.18 -13.97
C GLY A 285 1.78 0.89 -14.25
N VAL A 286 2.68 1.12 -13.29
CA VAL A 286 3.83 2.04 -13.32
C VAL A 286 4.94 1.49 -12.42
N ILE A 287 6.20 1.91 -12.60
CA ILE A 287 7.30 1.53 -11.69
C ILE A 287 7.19 2.33 -10.37
N ASP A 288 6.24 1.92 -9.53
CA ASP A 288 5.88 2.49 -8.23
C ASP A 288 5.06 1.43 -7.47
N ILE A 289 5.72 0.63 -6.63
CA ILE A 289 5.09 -0.45 -5.86
C ILE A 289 4.25 0.07 -4.70
N HIS A 290 4.48 1.31 -4.27
CA HIS A 290 3.83 1.97 -3.13
C HIS A 290 2.44 2.52 -3.49
N ARG A 291 1.63 1.66 -4.11
CA ARG A 291 0.25 1.90 -4.54
C ARG A 291 -0.67 0.84 -3.92
N PRO A 292 -1.00 0.93 -2.61
CA PRO A 292 -1.87 -0.05 -1.96
C PRO A 292 -3.29 -0.09 -2.56
N GLU A 293 -3.70 0.92 -3.33
CA GLU A 293 -4.91 0.88 -4.15
C GLU A 293 -4.84 -0.17 -5.28
N ARG A 294 -3.64 -0.68 -5.64
CA ARG A 294 -3.42 -1.68 -6.71
C ARG A 294 -2.99 -3.07 -6.25
N TRP A 295 -2.59 -3.21 -4.99
CA TRP A 295 -2.17 -4.49 -4.39
C TRP A 295 -3.25 -5.58 -4.48
N GLY A 296 -2.88 -6.85 -4.31
CA GLY A 296 -3.84 -7.95 -4.30
C GLY A 296 -4.65 -8.03 -3.00
N TYR A 297 -5.68 -8.87 -3.00
CA TYR A 297 -6.49 -9.19 -1.82
C TYR A 297 -6.11 -10.58 -1.29
N VAL A 298 -5.83 -10.69 0.01
CA VAL A 298 -5.60 -11.97 0.68
C VAL A 298 -6.77 -12.25 1.61
N PHE A 299 -7.57 -13.27 1.29
CA PHE A 299 -8.69 -13.75 2.09
C PHE A 299 -8.23 -14.82 3.07
N PHE A 300 -8.52 -14.64 4.36
CA PHE A 300 -8.18 -15.61 5.41
C PHE A 300 -9.34 -16.61 5.55
N SER A 301 -9.11 -17.85 5.13
CA SER A 301 -10.10 -18.93 5.20
C SER A 301 -10.11 -19.60 6.58
N SER A 302 -11.24 -20.16 7.04
CA SER A 302 -11.27 -21.03 8.23
C SER A 302 -10.77 -22.46 7.93
N GLU A 303 -10.72 -22.84 6.66
CA GLU A 303 -10.41 -24.18 6.18
C GLU A 303 -8.90 -24.39 6.00
N ASN A 304 -8.45 -25.64 6.16
CA ASN A 304 -7.06 -26.07 5.96
C ASN A 304 -6.87 -26.97 4.73
N GLU A 305 -7.86 -27.01 3.85
CA GLU A 305 -7.82 -27.68 2.54
C GLU A 305 -8.41 -26.74 1.47
N LEU A 306 -7.80 -26.71 0.29
CA LEU A 306 -8.16 -25.78 -0.79
C LEU A 306 -9.66 -25.81 -1.19
N PRO A 307 -10.33 -26.97 -1.38
CA PRO A 307 -11.73 -26.98 -1.81
C PRO A 307 -12.72 -26.37 -0.81
N GLY A 308 -12.36 -26.33 0.48
CA GLY A 308 -13.12 -25.62 1.50
C GLY A 308 -12.91 -24.11 1.41
N GLY A 309 -11.65 -23.69 1.32
CA GLY A 309 -11.28 -22.27 1.19
C GLY A 309 -11.75 -21.63 -0.12
N GLU A 310 -11.85 -22.39 -1.22
CA GLU A 310 -12.46 -21.95 -2.47
C GLU A 310 -13.96 -21.69 -2.32
N LEU A 311 -14.68 -22.52 -1.55
CA LEU A 311 -16.10 -22.33 -1.27
C LEU A 311 -16.35 -21.10 -0.37
N GLU A 312 -15.51 -20.91 0.66
CA GLU A 312 -15.55 -19.70 1.49
C GLU A 312 -15.22 -18.44 0.68
N LEU A 313 -14.17 -18.46 -0.15
CA LEU A 313 -13.82 -17.31 -0.99
C LEU A 313 -14.94 -17.01 -2.01
N ALA A 314 -15.53 -18.02 -2.65
CA ALA A 314 -16.66 -17.81 -3.56
C ALA A 314 -17.86 -17.15 -2.85
N SER A 315 -18.11 -17.52 -1.59
CA SER A 315 -19.11 -16.86 -0.75
C SER A 315 -18.71 -15.44 -0.33
N ALA A 316 -17.42 -15.16 -0.12
CA ALA A 316 -16.93 -13.82 0.21
C ALA A 316 -16.96 -12.87 -0.99
N MET A 317 -16.54 -13.34 -2.17
CA MET A 317 -16.61 -12.63 -3.46
C MET A 317 -18.05 -12.18 -3.74
N SER A 318 -18.99 -13.13 -3.77
CA SER A 318 -20.41 -12.86 -4.03
C SER A 318 -21.14 -12.15 -2.87
N GLY A 319 -20.59 -12.21 -1.65
CA GLY A 319 -21.24 -11.69 -0.45
C GLY A 319 -20.85 -10.26 -0.05
N PHE A 320 -19.62 -9.82 -0.35
CA PHE A 320 -19.17 -8.45 -0.07
C PHE A 320 -17.96 -7.99 -0.90
N LEU A 321 -17.03 -8.88 -1.26
CA LEU A 321 -15.74 -8.44 -1.79
C LEU A 321 -15.85 -7.90 -3.23
N GLU A 322 -16.79 -8.39 -4.05
CA GLU A 322 -17.09 -7.76 -5.34
C GLU A 322 -17.67 -6.33 -5.22
N GLU A 323 -18.49 -6.04 -4.19
CA GLU A 323 -18.99 -4.68 -3.91
C GLU A 323 -17.86 -3.77 -3.43
N GLN A 324 -17.00 -4.25 -2.51
CA GLN A 324 -15.83 -3.49 -2.06
C GLN A 324 -14.89 -3.17 -3.24
N MET A 325 -14.54 -4.16 -4.06
CA MET A 325 -13.71 -3.97 -5.25
C MET A 325 -14.33 -2.97 -6.23
N ALA A 326 -15.66 -2.95 -6.35
CA ALA A 326 -16.37 -1.99 -7.18
C ALA A 326 -16.32 -0.57 -6.61
N VAL A 327 -16.54 -0.39 -5.31
CA VAL A 327 -16.47 0.90 -4.62
C VAL A 327 -15.06 1.47 -4.65
N GLU A 328 -14.03 0.67 -4.33
CA GLU A 328 -12.63 1.11 -4.40
C GLU A 328 -12.26 1.59 -5.81
N ARG A 329 -12.69 0.86 -6.85
CA ARG A 329 -12.47 1.25 -8.26
C ARG A 329 -13.21 2.54 -8.67
N VAL A 330 -14.42 2.77 -8.16
CA VAL A 330 -15.18 4.03 -8.34
C VAL A 330 -14.46 5.20 -7.66
N LEU A 331 -13.97 4.99 -6.44
CA LEU A 331 -13.21 5.98 -5.67
C LEU A 331 -11.89 6.34 -6.37
N ASP A 332 -11.13 5.33 -6.81
CA ASP A 332 -9.85 5.50 -7.49
C ASP A 332 -9.98 6.31 -8.79
N ALA A 333 -11.04 6.07 -9.58
CA ALA A 333 -11.32 6.83 -10.80
C ALA A 333 -11.48 8.34 -10.53
N VAL A 334 -12.06 8.71 -9.38
CA VAL A 334 -12.18 10.11 -8.94
C VAL A 334 -10.84 10.64 -8.45
N TYR A 335 -10.08 9.86 -7.67
CA TYR A 335 -8.78 10.30 -7.13
C TYR A 335 -7.72 10.52 -8.20
N TYR A 336 -7.56 9.58 -9.15
CA TYR A 336 -6.60 9.76 -10.25
C TYR A 336 -7.02 10.93 -11.17
N ARG A 337 -8.32 11.10 -11.45
CA ARG A 337 -8.81 12.26 -12.22
C ARG A 337 -8.60 13.57 -11.46
N GLN A 338 -8.82 13.62 -10.14
CA GLN A 338 -8.53 14.79 -9.30
C GLN A 338 -7.04 15.16 -9.30
N ARG A 339 -6.15 14.16 -9.26
CA ARG A 339 -4.70 14.41 -9.33
C ARG A 339 -4.26 14.95 -10.70
N ALA A 340 -4.79 14.40 -11.79
CA ALA A 340 -4.57 14.96 -13.13
C ALA A 340 -5.12 16.39 -13.24
N TYR A 341 -6.34 16.62 -12.73
CA TYR A 341 -6.98 17.94 -12.72
C TYR A 341 -6.17 18.97 -11.94
N HIS A 342 -5.68 18.63 -10.74
CA HIS A 342 -4.80 19.48 -9.94
C HIS A 342 -3.50 19.78 -10.66
N GLY A 343 -2.90 18.80 -11.36
CA GLY A 343 -1.70 19.00 -12.16
C GLY A 343 -1.86 20.07 -13.25
N SER A 344 -3.04 20.14 -13.87
CA SER A 344 -3.35 21.14 -14.93
C SER A 344 -3.85 22.49 -14.41
N HIS A 345 -4.55 22.53 -13.26
CA HIS A 345 -5.27 23.72 -12.80
C HIS A 345 -4.68 24.40 -11.55
N GLY A 346 -3.79 23.71 -10.83
CA GLY A 346 -3.21 24.20 -9.56
C GLY A 346 -4.12 24.06 -8.35
N GLY A 347 -5.09 23.16 -8.39
CA GLY A 347 -6.02 22.88 -7.27
C GLY A 347 -7.05 21.81 -7.65
N PHE A 348 -7.71 21.22 -6.67
CA PHE A 348 -8.71 20.17 -6.88
C PHE A 348 -10.07 20.74 -7.28
N ALA A 349 -10.80 20.03 -8.13
CA ALA A 349 -12.16 20.39 -8.54
C ALA A 349 -13.14 20.27 -7.36
N SER A 350 -14.15 21.15 -7.31
CA SER A 350 -15.18 21.15 -6.26
C SER A 350 -16.42 20.32 -6.56
N THR A 351 -16.69 20.00 -7.83
CA THR A 351 -17.84 19.19 -8.24
C THR A 351 -17.43 18.12 -9.25
N MET A 352 -18.20 17.03 -9.31
CA MET A 352 -17.99 15.98 -10.32
C MET A 352 -18.18 16.51 -11.75
N GLU A 353 -19.07 17.49 -11.93
CA GLU A 353 -19.23 18.20 -13.20
C GLU A 353 -17.92 18.90 -13.61
N MET A 354 -17.36 19.76 -12.75
CA MET A 354 -16.09 20.45 -12.97
C MET A 354 -14.91 19.49 -13.24
N LEU A 355 -14.97 18.27 -12.72
CA LEU A 355 -13.94 17.24 -12.85
C LEU A 355 -14.04 16.43 -14.15
N TYR A 356 -15.25 16.20 -14.66
CA TYR A 356 -15.52 15.34 -15.84
C TYR A 356 -16.01 16.09 -17.09
N THR A 357 -16.38 17.38 -17.00
CA THR A 357 -16.64 18.23 -18.18
C THR A 357 -15.41 19.06 -18.53
N GLU A 358 -14.86 18.86 -19.73
CA GLU A 358 -13.97 19.85 -20.34
C GLU A 358 -14.74 21.15 -20.64
N PRO A 359 -14.11 22.34 -20.54
CA PRO A 359 -14.75 23.63 -20.84
C PRO A 359 -14.93 23.85 -22.35
N SER A 360 -15.78 23.02 -22.96
CA SER A 360 -16.17 23.11 -24.37
C SER A 360 -16.95 24.41 -24.64
N SER A 361 -16.60 25.08 -25.74
CA SER A 361 -17.16 26.39 -26.07
C SER A 361 -18.58 26.28 -26.64
N ASN A 362 -19.49 27.08 -26.06
CA ASN A 362 -20.87 27.30 -26.52
C ASN A 362 -21.78 26.05 -26.60
N SER A 363 -22.35 25.64 -25.46
CA SER A 363 -23.71 25.07 -25.45
C SER A 363 -24.52 25.62 -24.26
N GLN A 364 -25.75 26.09 -24.51
CA GLN A 364 -26.60 26.76 -23.50
C GLN A 364 -27.58 25.81 -22.79
N ASN A 365 -27.39 24.49 -22.89
CA ASN A 365 -28.26 23.47 -22.29
C ASN A 365 -27.49 22.62 -21.26
N ALA A 366 -26.93 23.27 -20.24
CA ALA A 366 -26.21 22.61 -19.15
C ALA A 366 -27.15 22.17 -18.03
N GLU A 367 -27.83 21.02 -18.20
CA GLU A 367 -28.59 20.34 -17.15
C GLU A 367 -28.10 18.91 -16.93
N ILE A 368 -27.19 18.74 -15.96
CA ILE A 368 -26.90 17.52 -15.15
C ILE A 368 -26.37 16.27 -15.89
N LYS A 369 -26.87 15.92 -17.08
CA LYS A 369 -26.57 14.65 -17.77
C LYS A 369 -25.12 14.53 -18.24
N VAL A 370 -24.52 15.64 -18.68
CA VAL A 370 -23.25 15.67 -19.43
C VAL A 370 -22.12 14.95 -18.69
N TRP A 371 -21.96 15.22 -17.39
CA TRP A 371 -20.87 14.59 -16.62
C TRP A 371 -21.18 13.13 -16.25
N THR A 372 -22.45 12.76 -16.07
CA THR A 372 -22.84 11.37 -15.80
C THR A 372 -22.66 10.45 -17.02
N GLU A 373 -22.75 11.00 -18.23
CA GLU A 373 -22.40 10.30 -19.47
C GLU A 373 -20.87 10.20 -19.66
N ALA A 374 -20.11 11.14 -19.07
CA ALA A 374 -18.64 11.14 -19.09
C ALA A 374 -17.98 10.32 -17.96
N PHE A 375 -18.72 9.88 -16.93
CA PHE A 375 -18.17 9.07 -15.83
C PHE A 375 -18.08 7.58 -16.23
N PRO A 376 -16.87 6.99 -16.36
CA PRO A 376 -16.69 5.71 -17.05
C PRO A 376 -17.22 4.48 -16.30
N LEU A 377 -17.65 4.63 -15.04
CA LEU A 377 -18.07 3.52 -14.17
C LEU A 377 -19.57 3.55 -13.82
N CYS A 378 -20.40 4.24 -14.60
CA CYS A 378 -21.86 4.29 -14.39
C CYS A 378 -22.57 2.92 -14.43
N GLU A 379 -22.08 1.95 -15.21
CA GLU A 379 -22.59 0.56 -15.17
C GLU A 379 -22.24 -0.13 -13.84
N LEU A 380 -21.09 0.21 -13.25
CA LEU A 380 -20.62 -0.35 -11.99
C LEU A 380 -21.42 0.19 -10.81
N LEU A 381 -21.72 1.50 -10.80
CA LEU A 381 -22.65 2.11 -9.86
C LEU A 381 -24.03 1.44 -9.90
N ARG A 382 -24.56 1.21 -11.11
CA ARG A 382 -25.88 0.57 -11.30
C ARG A 382 -25.90 -0.93 -10.95
N ARG A 383 -24.79 -1.67 -11.11
CA ARG A 383 -24.69 -3.10 -10.73
C ARG A 383 -24.73 -3.30 -9.21
N TYR A 384 -24.20 -2.36 -8.42
CA TYR A 384 -24.06 -2.49 -6.96
C TYR A 384 -24.92 -1.48 -6.17
N GLU A 385 -25.94 -0.90 -6.80
CA GLU A 385 -26.86 0.07 -6.19
C GLU A 385 -26.15 1.23 -5.44
N LEU A 386 -25.06 1.74 -6.03
CA LEU A 386 -24.21 2.78 -5.44
C LEU A 386 -24.69 4.20 -5.81
N ASP A 387 -24.64 5.09 -4.82
CA ASP A 387 -24.74 6.55 -5.03
C ASP A 387 -23.61 7.03 -5.96
N PHE A 388 -23.90 8.03 -6.79
CA PHE A 388 -22.86 8.78 -7.50
C PHE A 388 -21.87 9.42 -6.52
N PRO A 389 -20.55 9.46 -6.85
CA PRO A 389 -19.55 10.05 -5.96
C PRO A 389 -19.85 11.52 -5.64
N VAL A 390 -19.77 11.88 -4.36
CA VAL A 390 -19.97 13.27 -3.87
C VAL A 390 -18.64 13.82 -3.38
N LEU A 391 -18.25 14.99 -3.88
CA LEU A 391 -17.08 15.73 -3.42
C LEU A 391 -17.45 16.70 -2.29
N SER A 392 -16.61 16.74 -1.26
CA SER A 392 -16.64 17.75 -0.20
C SER A 392 -15.24 18.39 -0.10
N CYS A 393 -15.13 19.68 -0.40
CA CYS A 393 -13.85 20.37 -0.57
C CYS A 393 -13.64 21.47 0.47
N ARG A 394 -12.37 21.70 0.84
CA ARG A 394 -11.97 22.76 1.78
C ARG A 394 -10.55 23.25 1.50
N SER A 395 -10.25 24.49 1.84
CA SER A 395 -8.91 25.06 1.72
C SER A 395 -8.28 25.32 3.09
N ASP A 396 -7.27 24.53 3.45
CA ASP A 396 -6.71 24.57 4.80
C ASP A 396 -5.66 25.68 4.95
N LEU A 397 -5.91 26.61 5.88
CA LEU A 397 -4.94 27.64 6.32
C LEU A 397 -3.79 27.08 7.18
N ALA A 398 -3.76 25.78 7.44
CA ALA A 398 -2.86 25.10 8.39
C ALA A 398 -1.37 25.46 8.20
N GLY A 399 -0.79 26.18 9.16
CA GLY A 399 0.63 26.46 9.22
C GLY A 399 1.42 25.22 9.63
N ASN A 400 2.52 24.92 8.93
CA ASN A 400 3.37 23.76 9.20
C ASN A 400 4.40 24.00 10.33
N ASP A 401 4.04 24.82 11.32
CA ASP A 401 4.83 25.14 12.51
C ASP A 401 3.90 25.18 13.74
N SER A 402 3.53 24.00 14.25
CA SER A 402 2.69 23.85 15.45
C SER A 402 2.96 22.53 16.20
N LEU A 403 4.22 22.08 16.21
CA LEU A 403 4.74 21.18 17.25
C LEU A 403 5.59 22.03 18.20
N GLY A 404 5.26 22.02 19.49
CA GLY A 404 5.71 23.06 20.41
C GLY A 404 7.20 23.01 20.74
N GLU A 405 7.88 24.16 20.62
CA GLU A 405 9.22 24.37 21.18
C GLU A 405 9.17 24.45 22.72
N THR A 406 9.15 23.31 23.40
CA THR A 406 9.71 23.17 24.75
C THR A 406 11.04 22.42 24.61
N GLY A 407 12.11 23.18 24.32
CA GLY A 407 13.35 22.60 23.82
C GLY A 407 14.20 21.87 24.85
N ASP A 408 14.90 20.83 24.38
CA ASP A 408 16.22 20.45 24.89
C ASP A 408 17.19 20.24 23.72
N ARG A 409 18.49 20.47 23.95
CA ARG A 409 19.50 20.68 22.90
C ARG A 409 20.40 19.47 22.63
N THR A 410 19.86 18.35 22.17
CA THR A 410 20.66 17.33 21.43
C THR A 410 19.83 16.55 20.41
N GLY A 411 20.09 16.76 19.12
CA GLY A 411 19.52 15.96 18.03
C GLY A 411 20.34 16.12 16.74
N ARG A 412 20.76 15.01 16.11
CA ARG A 412 21.51 15.05 14.85
C ARG A 412 20.55 15.35 13.68
N LYS A 413 20.94 16.28 12.81
CA LYS A 413 20.29 16.43 11.49
C LYS A 413 20.62 15.21 10.61
N THR A 414 19.65 14.33 10.38
CA THR A 414 19.77 13.17 9.48
C THR A 414 18.88 13.30 8.25
N SER A 415 18.88 14.46 7.61
CA SER A 415 18.27 14.65 6.29
C SER A 415 19.16 14.06 5.18
N ARG A 416 19.09 12.74 4.98
CA ARG A 416 19.53 12.12 3.72
C ARG A 416 18.34 12.04 2.78
N ARG A 417 18.53 12.52 1.55
CA ARG A 417 17.50 12.52 0.50
C ARG A 417 17.38 11.12 -0.09
N TYR A 418 16.17 10.66 -0.38
CA TYR A 418 15.93 9.58 -1.32
C TYR A 418 15.06 10.10 -2.46
N ALA A 419 15.60 10.04 -3.68
CA ALA A 419 14.92 10.28 -4.95
C ALA A 419 15.87 9.87 -6.09
N PRO A 420 15.49 8.95 -7.00
CA PRO A 420 16.30 8.64 -8.16
C PRO A 420 16.16 9.73 -9.24
N ALA A 421 17.31 10.22 -9.72
CA ALA A 421 17.50 11.06 -10.91
C ALA A 421 16.65 12.34 -11.07
N LEU A 422 17.30 13.50 -10.87
CA LEU A 422 17.52 14.48 -11.95
C LEU A 422 18.72 15.36 -11.60
N ASP A 423 19.26 16.07 -12.60
CA ASP A 423 20.65 16.53 -12.64
C ASP A 423 20.81 18.07 -12.64
N GLN A 424 22.06 18.52 -12.48
CA GLN A 424 22.60 19.87 -12.73
C GLN A 424 22.49 20.96 -11.63
N HIS A 425 23.67 21.53 -11.36
CA HIS A 425 24.04 22.91 -10.95
C HIS A 425 23.03 23.83 -10.21
N ASP A 426 23.48 24.45 -9.11
CA ASP A 426 24.06 25.81 -9.22
C ASP A 426 24.91 26.26 -7.99
N GLU A 427 25.54 27.43 -8.09
CA GLU A 427 26.59 27.93 -7.18
C GLU A 427 26.13 28.63 -5.87
N HIS A 428 27.10 29.08 -5.06
CA HIS A 428 26.92 29.82 -3.80
C HIS A 428 26.36 31.23 -4.02
N PHE A 429 25.58 31.74 -3.05
CA PHE A 429 25.63 33.16 -2.69
C PHE A 429 25.69 33.36 -1.17
N ASN A 430 26.37 34.42 -0.77
CA ASN A 430 26.73 34.72 0.63
C ASN A 430 25.75 35.74 1.26
N VAL A 431 25.70 35.81 2.59
CA VAL A 431 24.76 36.66 3.35
C VAL A 431 25.52 37.62 4.26
N ASP A 432 25.12 38.89 4.29
CA ASP A 432 25.47 39.85 5.35
C ASP A 432 24.28 40.81 5.65
N PRO A 433 24.12 41.36 6.88
CA PRO A 433 22.80 41.83 7.34
C PRO A 433 22.72 43.28 7.88
N CYS A 434 21.50 43.64 8.31
CA CYS A 434 21.14 44.68 9.28
C CYS A 434 21.27 46.18 8.93
N THR A 435 20.15 46.90 9.08
CA THR A 435 20.14 48.15 9.88
C THR A 435 18.73 48.46 10.43
N LEU A 436 18.70 49.00 11.66
CA LEU A 436 17.56 49.71 12.29
C LEU A 436 17.86 51.23 12.18
N VAL A 437 17.01 52.23 12.48
CA VAL A 437 15.67 52.37 13.11
C VAL A 437 14.89 53.48 12.32
N THR A 438 13.87 54.26 12.71
CA THR A 438 13.18 54.67 13.97
C THR A 438 11.70 55.00 13.65
N ASP A 439 10.80 54.87 14.63
CA ASP A 439 9.38 55.22 14.49
C ASP A 439 9.06 56.73 14.41
N PHE A 440 7.93 57.05 13.80
CA PHE A 440 7.17 58.30 14.02
C PHE A 440 5.67 58.00 14.11
N VAL A 441 5.03 58.40 15.21
CA VAL A 441 3.58 58.21 15.42
C VAL A 441 2.78 59.24 14.63
N LYS A 442 1.70 58.80 13.96
CA LYS A 442 0.67 59.65 13.35
C LYS A 442 -0.74 59.14 13.67
N GLU A 443 -1.72 60.00 13.40
CA GLU A 443 -3.10 59.88 13.87
C GLU A 443 -3.81 58.60 13.41
N VAL A 444 -4.63 58.04 14.31
CA VAL A 444 -5.35 56.79 14.08
C VAL A 444 -6.59 57.03 13.22
N VAL A 445 -6.40 56.96 11.91
CA VAL A 445 -7.46 56.50 11.00
C VAL A 445 -7.75 55.03 11.38
N PRO A 446 -9.02 54.59 11.51
CA PRO A 446 -9.31 53.17 11.71
C PRO A 446 -8.69 52.39 10.55
N PRO A 447 -7.86 51.36 10.81
CA PRO A 447 -7.12 50.70 9.74
C PRO A 447 -8.09 50.12 8.72
N PRO A 448 -7.77 50.15 7.40
CA PRO A 448 -8.52 49.38 6.43
C PRO A 448 -8.55 47.91 6.88
N PRO A 449 -9.62 47.15 6.56
CA PRO A 449 -9.74 45.75 6.98
C PRO A 449 -8.44 45.01 6.61
N PRO A 450 -7.82 44.30 7.56
CA PRO A 450 -6.43 43.88 7.45
C PRO A 450 -6.23 43.11 6.16
N ALA A 451 -5.26 43.55 5.36
CA ALA A 451 -4.94 42.92 4.08
C ALA A 451 -4.72 41.42 4.31
N LEU A 452 -5.41 40.58 3.54
CA LEU A 452 -5.30 39.14 3.65
C LEU A 452 -3.81 38.76 3.53
N SER A 453 -3.35 37.86 4.40
CA SER A 453 -2.00 37.31 4.27
C SER A 453 -1.81 36.73 2.87
N PRO A 454 -0.60 36.70 2.29
CA PRO A 454 -0.40 36.18 0.93
C PRO A 454 -1.05 34.80 0.71
N ARG A 455 -0.96 33.92 1.72
CA ARG A 455 -1.63 32.60 1.74
C ARG A 455 -3.16 32.69 1.83
N SER A 456 -3.71 33.61 2.64
CA SER A 456 -5.16 33.83 2.72
C SER A 456 -5.73 34.41 1.42
N GLN A 457 -4.94 35.22 0.70
CA GLN A 457 -5.30 35.72 -0.63
C GLN A 457 -5.16 34.61 -1.69
N GLU A 458 -4.13 33.77 -1.63
CA GLU A 458 -3.93 32.60 -2.49
C GLU A 458 -5.10 31.60 -2.37
N ILE A 459 -5.47 31.22 -1.14
CA ILE A 459 -6.66 30.38 -0.88
C ILE A 459 -7.91 31.01 -1.48
N LYS A 460 -8.14 32.31 -1.24
CA LYS A 460 -9.30 33.01 -1.82
C LYS A 460 -9.25 33.02 -3.36
N ASN A 461 -8.08 33.16 -3.96
CA ASN A 461 -7.90 33.11 -5.42
C ASN A 461 -8.21 31.70 -5.98
N LEU A 462 -7.86 30.62 -5.27
CA LEU A 462 -8.25 29.26 -5.62
C LEU A 462 -9.77 29.07 -5.53
N GLU A 463 -10.37 29.44 -4.39
CA GLU A 463 -11.80 29.22 -4.13
C GLU A 463 -12.70 30.03 -5.07
N THR A 464 -12.30 31.26 -5.46
CA THR A 464 -13.01 32.04 -6.51
C THR A 464 -12.95 31.40 -7.90
N ARG A 465 -12.06 30.44 -8.14
CA ARG A 465 -11.99 29.62 -9.36
C ARG A 465 -12.72 28.28 -9.22
N GLY A 466 -13.38 28.03 -8.09
CA GLY A 466 -13.97 26.72 -7.75
C GLY A 466 -12.94 25.66 -7.34
N LEU A 467 -11.69 26.05 -7.09
CA LEU A 467 -10.59 25.15 -6.76
C LEU A 467 -10.28 25.16 -5.26
N TYR A 468 -9.85 24.00 -4.74
CA TYR A 468 -9.58 23.81 -3.31
C TYR A 468 -8.26 23.06 -3.09
N SER A 469 -7.61 23.27 -1.94
CA SER A 469 -6.37 22.55 -1.59
C SER A 469 -6.60 21.16 -1.01
N ASN A 470 -7.83 20.83 -0.59
CA ASN A 470 -8.21 19.48 -0.14
C ASN A 470 -9.62 19.12 -0.61
N TYR A 471 -9.84 17.82 -0.83
CA TYR A 471 -11.17 17.22 -0.99
C TYR A 471 -11.28 15.91 -0.19
N ILE A 472 -12.52 15.50 0.05
CA ILE A 472 -12.93 14.14 0.39
C ILE A 472 -13.97 13.73 -0.66
N VAL A 473 -13.77 12.60 -1.31
CA VAL A 473 -14.81 11.93 -2.12
C VAL A 473 -15.56 10.94 -1.22
N THR A 474 -16.88 10.87 -1.39
CA THR A 474 -17.77 9.97 -0.68
C THR A 474 -18.58 9.13 -1.66
N VAL A 475 -18.66 7.83 -1.44
CA VAL A 475 -19.54 6.89 -2.15
C VAL A 475 -20.41 6.19 -1.11
N ARG A 476 -21.65 5.82 -1.46
CA ARG A 476 -22.56 5.08 -0.58
C ARG A 476 -23.19 3.91 -1.30
N SER A 477 -23.57 2.88 -0.54
CA SER A 477 -24.56 1.88 -0.95
C SER A 477 -25.75 1.94 0.01
N SER A 478 -26.74 1.07 -0.17
CA SER A 478 -27.90 0.96 0.73
C SER A 478 -27.54 0.56 2.17
N THR A 479 -26.31 0.09 2.42
CA THR A 479 -25.86 -0.38 3.75
C THR A 479 -24.62 0.33 4.30
N GLN A 480 -23.80 0.95 3.45
CA GLN A 480 -22.46 1.45 3.81
C GLN A 480 -22.17 2.83 3.19
N THR A 481 -21.14 3.48 3.72
CA THR A 481 -20.61 4.75 3.20
C THR A 481 -19.10 4.71 3.36
N TRP A 482 -18.40 5.05 2.28
CA TRP A 482 -16.94 5.05 2.21
C TRP A 482 -16.45 6.45 1.88
N HIS A 483 -15.33 6.83 2.49
CA HIS A 483 -14.71 8.12 2.29
C HIS A 483 -13.26 7.96 1.88
N MET A 484 -12.80 8.83 0.97
CA MET A 484 -11.39 8.91 0.64
C MET A 484 -10.93 10.36 0.52
N SER A 485 -9.83 10.70 1.18
CA SER A 485 -9.24 12.04 1.15
C SER A 485 -8.31 12.26 -0.04
N GLN A 486 -7.91 13.51 -0.28
CA GLN A 486 -7.04 13.91 -1.39
C GLN A 486 -5.66 13.20 -1.44
N ASP A 487 -5.18 12.70 -0.30
CA ASP A 487 -3.99 11.85 -0.15
C ASP A 487 -4.28 10.36 -0.39
N GLY A 488 -5.44 9.99 -0.92
CA GLY A 488 -5.79 8.62 -1.31
C GLY A 488 -6.11 7.67 -0.15
N ARG A 489 -6.10 8.16 1.09
CA ARG A 489 -6.46 7.36 2.27
C ARG A 489 -7.95 7.03 2.29
N LEU A 490 -8.28 5.74 2.42
CA LEU A 490 -9.65 5.20 2.52
C LEU A 490 -10.09 4.99 3.99
N TRP A 491 -11.37 5.18 4.30
CA TRP A 491 -12.02 4.76 5.56
C TRP A 491 -13.54 4.58 5.45
#